data_AF-A0A924UXN1-F1
#
_entry.id   AF-A0A924UXN1-F1
#
_cell.length_a   1.000
_cell.length_b   1.000
_cell.length_c   1.000
_cell.angle_alpha   90.00
_cell.angle_beta   90.00
_cell.angle_gamma   90.00
#
_symmetry.space_group_name_H-M   'P 1'
#
loop_
_entity.id
_entity.type
_entity.pdbx_description
1 polymer ?
#
loop_
_entity_poly.entity_id
_entity_poly.type
_entity_poly.pdbx_seq_one_letter_code
_entity_poly.pdbx_strand_id
1 'polypeptide(L)' 'MKTENKVSKFFFYLGGILLIMGLFSIDLDDFSYEINKHPYRNIILGVIFLMIFLYKVYKEKNINQIKE' A
#
# COMPACT_ATOMS: atom_id res chain seq x y z
N MET A 1 -19.42 5.57 -13.98
CA MET A 1 -18.15 4.88 -14.30
C MET A 1 -17.81 3.92 -13.14
N LYS A 2 -18.25 2.66 -13.19
CA LYS A 2 -18.17 1.68 -12.07
C LYS A 2 -17.29 0.48 -12.45
N THR A 3 -16.05 0.74 -12.85
CA THR A 3 -15.04 -0.31 -12.87
C THR A 3 -14.17 -0.05 -11.67
N GLU A 4 -14.54 -0.65 -10.53
CA GLU A 4 -13.62 -0.77 -9.42
C GLU A 4 -12.36 -1.45 -9.94
N ASN A 5 -11.32 -0.66 -10.14
CA ASN A 5 -10.13 -1.08 -10.85
C ASN A 5 -9.42 -2.14 -9.99
N LYS A 6 -9.56 -3.43 -10.34
CA LYS A 6 -9.01 -4.58 -9.58
C LYS A 6 -7.54 -4.36 -9.18
N VAL A 7 -6.78 -3.72 -10.07
CA VAL A 7 -5.38 -3.34 -9.86
C VAL A 7 -5.22 -2.31 -8.73
N SER A 8 -6.10 -1.31 -8.64
CA SER A 8 -6.07 -0.32 -7.55
C SER A 8 -6.40 -0.97 -6.21
N LYS A 9 -7.39 -1.86 -6.16
CA LYS A 9 -7.70 -2.65 -4.96
C LYS A 9 -6.52 -3.53 -4.53
N PHE A 10 -5.84 -4.16 -5.48
CA PHE A 10 -4.63 -4.96 -5.21
C PHE A 10 -3.55 -4.13 -4.53
N PHE A 11 -3.21 -2.95 -5.06
CA PHE A 11 -2.20 -2.07 -4.46
C PHE A 11 -2.61 -1.58 -3.07
N PHE A 12 -3.89 -1.27 -2.86
CA PHE A 12 -4.38 -0.86 -1.55
C PHE A 12 -4.25 -1.99 -0.51
N TYR A 13 -4.72 -3.20 -0.82
CA TYR A 13 -4.66 -4.32 0.11
C TYR A 13 -3.23 -4.78 0.38
N LEU A 14 -2.41 -4.95 -0.68
CA LEU A 14 -1.03 -5.38 -0.52
C LEU A 14 -0.20 -4.34 0.23
N GLY A 15 -0.40 -3.05 -0.08
CA GLY A 15 0.25 -1.95 0.61
C GLY A 15 -0.12 -1.90 2.09
N GLY A 16 -1.41 -2.05 2.42
CA GLY A 16 -1.88 -2.09 3.80
C GLY A 16 -1.33 -3.28 4.59
N ILE A 17 -1.34 -4.50 4.01
CA ILE A 17 -0.81 -5.70 4.65
C ILE A 17 0.69 -5.53 4.96
N LEU A 18 1.47 -5.07 3.99
CA LEU A 18 2.92 -4.86 4.17
C LEU A 18 3.21 -3.80 5.23
N LEU A 19 2.40 -2.75 5.30
CA LEU A 19 2.56 -1.68 6.28
C LEU A 19 2.25 -2.18 7.69
N ILE A 20 1.12 -2.86 7.88
CA ILE A 20 0.72 -3.45 9.17
C ILE A 20 1.76 -4.46 9.63
N MET A 21 2.18 -5.35 8.72
CA MET A 21 3.18 -6.36 9.00
C MET A 21 4.51 -5.72 9.39
N GLY A 22 4.97 -4.72 8.64
CA GLY A 22 6.20 -3.99 8.96
C GLY A 22 6.15 -3.25 10.29
N LEU A 23 5.02 -2.61 10.63
CA LEU A 23 4.83 -1.93 11.92
C LEU A 23 4.82 -2.92 13.09
N PHE A 24 4.09 -4.04 12.98
CA PHE A 24 4.13 -5.07 14.01
C PHE A 24 5.51 -5.73 14.14
N SER A 25 6.25 -5.86 13.05
CA SER A 25 7.63 -6.35 13.09
C SER A 25 8.59 -5.39 13.79
N ILE A 26 8.33 -4.07 13.83
CA ILE A 26 9.15 -3.10 14.61
C ILE A 26 9.02 -3.41 16.11
N ASP A 27 7.80 -3.59 16.59
CA ASP A 27 7.54 -3.86 18.02
C ASP A 27 8.02 -5.27 18.43
N LEU A 28 8.20 -6.16 17.46
CA LEU A 28 8.63 -7.54 17.64
C LEU A 28 10.07 -7.79 17.17
N ASP A 29 10.90 -6.76 17.03
CA ASP A 29 12.29 -6.90 16.54
C ASP A 29 13.15 -7.79 17.46
N ASP A 30 12.77 -7.91 18.75
CA ASP A 30 13.34 -8.87 19.71
C ASP A 30 12.90 -10.33 19.45
N PHE A 31 11.77 -10.55 18.77
CA PHE A 31 11.30 -11.88 18.37
C PHE A 31 11.94 -12.28 17.03
N SER A 32 13.02 -13.05 17.12
CA SER A 32 13.93 -13.60 16.10
C SER A 32 13.29 -14.41 14.92
N TYR A 33 12.05 -14.15 14.51
CA TYR A 33 11.52 -14.74 13.29
C TYR A 33 12.16 -14.08 12.06
N GLU A 34 12.66 -14.90 11.15
CA GLU A 34 13.41 -14.45 9.96
C GLU A 34 12.63 -13.48 9.06
N ILE A 35 11.30 -13.56 9.13
CA ILE A 35 10.34 -12.70 8.42
C ILE A 35 10.28 -11.27 9.03
N ASN A 36 10.59 -11.13 10.32
CA ASN A 36 10.64 -9.85 11.04
C ASN A 36 11.96 -9.10 10.86
N LYS A 37 13.03 -9.72 10.35
CA LYS A 37 14.39 -9.12 10.26
C LYS A 37 14.48 -7.82 9.46
N HIS A 38 13.49 -7.49 8.64
CA HIS A 38 13.51 -6.31 7.78
C HIS A 38 12.18 -5.53 7.84
N PRO A 39 11.80 -5.02 9.03
CA PRO A 39 10.51 -4.37 9.23
C PRO A 39 10.40 -3.11 8.36
N TYR A 40 11.47 -2.32 8.31
CA TYR A 40 11.58 -1.12 7.48
C TYR A 40 11.39 -1.39 5.98
N ARG A 41 11.84 -2.55 5.47
CA ARG A 41 11.62 -2.92 4.06
C ARG A 41 10.14 -3.09 3.76
N ASN A 42 9.41 -3.76 4.65
CA ASN A 42 7.97 -3.99 4.50
C ASN A 42 7.19 -2.67 4.60
N ILE A 43 7.59 -1.77 5.51
CA ILE A 43 7.00 -0.43 5.61
C ILE A 43 7.24 0.37 4.32
N ILE A 44 8.48 0.43 3.83
CA ILE A 44 8.82 1.15 2.59
C ILE A 44 7.99 0.64 1.41
N LEU A 45 7.92 -0.69 1.22
CA LEU A 45 7.12 -1.28 0.14
C LEU A 45 5.62 -1.00 0.32
N GLY A 46 5.12 -1.08 1.55
CA GLY A 46 3.74 -0.75 1.88
C GLY A 46 3.36 0.68 1.51
N VAL A 47 4.22 1.65 1.88
CA VAL A 47 4.06 3.06 1.54
C VAL A 47 4.08 3.27 0.03
N ILE A 48 5.02 2.64 -0.70
CA ILE A 48 5.11 2.77 -2.16
C ILE A 48 3.82 2.30 -2.83
N PHE A 49 3.29 1.13 -2.45
CA PHE A 49 2.05 0.62 -3.03
C PHE A 49 0.83 1.51 -2.71
N LEU A 50 0.76 2.05 -1.50
CA LEU A 50 -0.28 3.01 -1.14
C LEU A 50 -0.16 4.32 -1.93
N MET A 51 1.06 4.82 -2.18
CA MET A 51 1.27 5.99 -3.03
C MET A 51 0.83 5.73 -4.47
N ILE A 52 1.15 4.57 -5.04
CA ILE A 52 0.69 4.18 -6.39
C ILE A 52 -0.84 4.16 -6.46
N PHE A 53 -1.49 3.60 -5.43
CA PHE A 53 -2.95 3.59 -5.32
C PHE A 53 -3.51 5.03 -5.27
N LEU A 54 -3.00 5.87 -4.36
CA LEU A 54 -3.46 7.25 -4.19
C LEU A 54 -3.25 8.10 -5.44
N TYR A 55 -2.09 7.97 -6.09
CA TYR A 55 -1.79 8.65 -7.34
C TYR A 55 -2.80 8.28 -8.44
N LYS A 56 -3.13 7.00 -8.53
CA LYS A 56 -4.10 6.52 -9.51
C LYS A 56 -5.52 7.03 -9.22
N VAL A 57 -5.94 7.05 -7.96
CA VAL A 57 -7.22 7.64 -7.53
C VAL A 57 -7.27 9.14 -7.86
N TYR A 58 -6.19 9.87 -7.58
CA TYR A 58 -6.09 11.30 -7.88
C TYR A 58 -6.19 11.56 -9.39
N LYS A 59 -5.47 10.78 -10.20
CA LYS A 59 -5.51 10.88 -11.67
C LYS A 59 -6.90 10.55 -12.23
N GLU A 60 -7.54 9.48 -11.74
CA GLU A 60 -8.91 9.12 -12.16
C GLU A 60 -9.90 10.24 -11.81
N LYS A 61 -9.79 10.85 -10.61
CA LYS A 61 -10.62 11.99 -10.21
C LYS A 61 -10.43 13.21 -11.12
N ASN A 62 -9.18 13.60 -11.41
CA ASN A 62 -8.90 14.75 -12.28
C ASN A 62 -9.34 14.54 -13.73
N ILE A 63 -9.19 13.33 -14.28
CA ILE A 63 -9.67 13.02 -15.64
C ILE A 63 -11.20 13.14 -15.72
N ASN A 64 -11.93 12.72 -14.69
CA ASN A 64 -13.38 12.81 -14.68
C ASN A 64 -13.86 14.27 -14.57
N GLN A 65 -13.14 15.12 -13.84
CA GLN A 65 -13.45 16.56 -13.74
C GLN A 65 -13.20 17.36 -15.03
N ILE A 66 -12.32 16.89 -15.91
CA ILE A 66 -12.05 17.54 -17.22
C ILE A 66 -13.11 17.14 -18.27
N LYS A 67 -13.87 16.06 -18.04
CA LYS A 67 -14.88 15.53 -18.97
C LYS A 67 -16.30 15.99 -18.68
N GLU A 68 -16.55 16.62 -17.53
CA GLU A 68 -17.79 17.34 -17.20
C GLU A 68 -17.72 18.79 -17.68
#